data_AF-R1GP82-F1
#
_entry.id   AF-R1GP82-F1
#
_cell.length_a   1.000
_cell.length_b   1.000
_cell.length_c   1.000
_cell.angle_alpha   90.00
_cell.angle_beta   90.00
_cell.angle_gamma   90.00
#
_symmetry.space_group_name_H-M   'P 1'
#
loop_
_entity.id
_entity.type
_entity.pdbx_description
1 polymer ?
#
loop_
_entity_poly.entity_id
_entity_poly.type
_entity_poly.pdbx_seq_one_letter_code
_entity_poly.pdbx_strand_id
1 'polypeptide(L)'
;MLGKAEDQRVNFFFHVIKALKAMGLPYETALSKAAEFILAMYGHVAMREFCTKSTLARLKFQDPLPFAAAIEAMCETNPMEALKYFKSFPGVWLSLCPKLPITLIEHDSLPLDELFALLDHHDPVNRVPPSSRATMTNTLSSLRVDLIHLIAYAYANQSSHPTRTRFRNVYFCYLYLRDRQAPLQPLLAKALVRAAVTAPLENNEWVSTKKLAWVLRFVRALEGAAVADRLDRLVWRWRGAVINEARRRWDAAGLNRRRGVSTVADVRRAGLFDHDFPRAHRKVVVPAALLASECAPRGGGGRNAIHADHERRHVVLP
;
A
#
# COMPACT_ATOMS: atom_id res chain seq x y z
N MET A 1 19.08 -31.62 5.71
CA MET A 1 19.13 -31.12 4.32
C MET A 1 18.82 -32.28 3.40
N LEU A 2 17.59 -32.37 2.89
CA LEU A 2 17.25 -33.34 1.85
C LEU A 2 17.93 -32.86 0.57
N GLY A 3 18.89 -33.64 0.05
CA GLY A 3 19.46 -33.38 -1.26
C GLY A 3 18.34 -33.42 -2.28
N LYS A 4 17.96 -32.25 -2.82
CA LYS A 4 16.99 -32.20 -3.92
C LYS A 4 17.62 -32.96 -5.08
N ALA A 5 16.95 -34.01 -5.55
CA ALA A 5 17.39 -34.75 -6.71
C ALA A 5 17.51 -33.75 -7.87
N GLU A 6 18.72 -33.59 -8.41
CA GLU A 6 18.94 -32.69 -9.54
C GLU A 6 18.12 -33.19 -10.73
N ASP A 7 17.41 -32.28 -11.39
CA ASP A 7 16.66 -32.65 -12.58
C ASP A 7 17.64 -32.89 -13.73
N GLN A 8 17.86 -34.17 -14.07
CA GLN A 8 18.76 -34.58 -15.16
C GLN A 8 18.44 -33.86 -16.48
N ARG A 9 17.16 -33.48 -16.68
CA ARG A 9 16.69 -32.80 -17.88
C ARG A 9 17.27 -31.38 -17.95
N VAL A 10 17.28 -30.65 -16.84
CA VAL A 10 17.89 -29.32 -16.74
C VAL A 10 19.40 -29.39 -16.94
N ASN A 11 20.03 -30.43 -16.38
CA ASN A 11 21.47 -30.68 -16.55
C ASN A 11 21.85 -30.86 -18.01
N PHE A 12 21.05 -31.59 -18.79
CA PHE A 12 21.32 -31.78 -20.22
C PHE A 12 21.41 -30.44 -20.96
N PHE A 13 20.39 -29.59 -20.87
CA PHE A 13 20.40 -28.26 -21.51
C PHE A 13 21.58 -27.42 -21.04
N PHE A 14 21.86 -27.40 -19.74
CA PHE A 14 22.97 -26.65 -19.17
C PHE A 14 24.33 -27.12 -19.72
N HIS A 15 24.56 -28.43 -19.81
CA HIS A 15 25.80 -28.98 -20.34
C HIS A 15 25.98 -28.67 -21.83
N VAL A 16 24.91 -28.72 -22.63
CA VAL A 16 24.95 -28.31 -24.04
C VAL A 16 25.37 -26.86 -24.17
N ILE A 17 24.72 -25.94 -23.45
CA ILE A 17 25.09 -24.50 -23.50
C ILE A 17 26.53 -24.27 -23.03
N LYS A 18 26.95 -24.95 -21.96
CA LYS A 18 28.32 -24.85 -21.44
C LYS A 18 29.34 -25.34 -22.47
N ALA A 19 29.04 -26.41 -23.20
CA ALA A 19 29.89 -26.93 -24.27
C ALA A 19 30.00 -25.94 -25.43
N LEU A 20 28.88 -25.34 -25.88
CA LEU A 20 28.89 -24.30 -26.91
C LEU A 20 29.81 -23.13 -26.52
N LYS A 21 29.70 -22.63 -25.28
CA LYS A 21 30.58 -21.57 -24.76
C LYS A 21 32.05 -22.00 -24.75
N ALA A 22 32.35 -23.23 -24.35
CA ALA A 22 33.73 -23.73 -24.30
C ALA A 22 34.36 -23.84 -25.71
N MET A 23 33.55 -24.12 -26.73
CA MET A 23 33.97 -24.15 -28.13
C MET A 23 34.02 -22.76 -28.79
N GLY A 24 33.66 -21.68 -28.08
CA GLY A 24 33.60 -20.33 -28.64
C GLY A 24 32.45 -20.11 -29.64
N LEU A 25 31.43 -20.96 -29.63
CA LEU A 25 30.25 -20.83 -30.49
C LEU A 25 29.23 -19.86 -29.87
N PRO A 26 28.42 -19.16 -30.70
CA PRO A 26 27.34 -18.31 -30.20
C PRO A 26 26.32 -19.18 -29.44
N TYR A 27 26.10 -18.85 -28.17
CA TYR A 27 25.28 -19.67 -27.26
C TYR A 27 24.12 -18.88 -26.64
N GLU A 28 24.11 -17.57 -26.80
CA GLU A 28 23.19 -16.65 -26.15
C GLU A 28 21.73 -16.90 -26.59
N THR A 29 21.50 -17.07 -27.89
CA THR A 29 20.16 -17.40 -28.42
C THR A 29 19.70 -18.78 -27.98
N ALA A 30 20.61 -19.77 -28.01
CA ALA A 30 20.31 -21.14 -27.56
C ALA A 30 19.97 -21.16 -26.06
N LEU A 31 20.67 -20.35 -25.26
CA LEU A 31 20.44 -20.21 -23.82
C LEU A 31 19.05 -19.60 -23.53
N SER A 32 18.65 -18.55 -24.25
CA SER A 32 17.31 -17.98 -24.13
C SER A 32 16.22 -18.97 -24.54
N LYS A 33 16.41 -19.72 -25.64
CA LYS A 33 15.44 -20.74 -26.06
C LYS A 33 15.38 -21.95 -25.15
N ALA A 34 16.50 -22.38 -24.58
CA ALA A 34 16.52 -23.41 -23.55
C ALA A 34 15.74 -22.95 -22.30
N ALA A 35 15.93 -21.71 -21.87
CA ALA A 35 15.18 -21.11 -20.77
C ALA A 35 13.67 -21.08 -21.02
N GLU A 36 13.22 -20.59 -22.18
CA GLU A 36 11.81 -20.61 -22.58
C GLU A 36 11.24 -22.04 -22.56
N PHE A 37 11.96 -22.99 -23.16
CA PHE A 37 11.53 -24.37 -23.27
C PHE A 37 11.44 -25.06 -21.90
N ILE A 38 12.44 -24.87 -21.03
CA ILE A 38 12.45 -25.41 -19.66
C ILE A 38 11.28 -24.84 -18.87
N LEU A 39 11.03 -23.53 -18.96
CA LEU A 39 9.91 -22.90 -18.28
C LEU A 39 8.57 -23.48 -18.75
N ALA A 40 8.39 -23.64 -20.07
CA ALA A 40 7.17 -24.18 -20.66
C ALA A 40 6.92 -25.66 -20.32
N MET A 41 7.97 -26.49 -20.34
CA MET A 41 7.86 -27.94 -20.20
C MET A 41 7.94 -28.43 -18.76
N TYR A 42 8.78 -27.80 -17.94
CA TYR A 42 9.13 -28.29 -16.60
C TYR A 42 8.74 -27.29 -15.48
N GLY A 43 8.28 -26.10 -15.86
CA GLY A 43 7.82 -25.08 -14.92
C GLY A 43 8.94 -24.28 -14.25
N HIS A 44 8.54 -23.41 -13.33
CA HIS A 44 9.42 -22.41 -12.72
C HIS A 44 10.50 -23.02 -11.80
N VAL A 45 10.27 -24.18 -11.19
CA VAL A 45 11.26 -24.85 -10.31
C VAL A 45 12.48 -25.33 -11.09
N ALA A 46 12.26 -26.00 -12.24
CA ALA A 46 13.33 -26.43 -13.13
C ALA A 46 14.05 -25.24 -13.77
N MET A 47 13.29 -24.21 -14.16
CA MET A 47 13.86 -22.96 -14.66
C MET A 47 14.73 -22.27 -13.61
N ARG A 48 14.33 -22.28 -12.33
CA ARG A 48 15.14 -21.76 -11.22
C ARG A 48 16.50 -22.45 -11.12
N GLU A 49 16.51 -23.78 -11.20
CA GLU A 49 17.74 -24.56 -11.18
C GLU A 49 18.64 -24.20 -12.38
N PHE A 50 18.03 -24.13 -13.57
CA PHE A 50 18.74 -23.80 -14.81
C PHE A 50 19.44 -22.45 -14.74
N CYS A 51 18.75 -21.37 -14.32
CA CYS A 51 19.42 -20.07 -14.28
C CYS A 51 20.38 -19.95 -13.10
N THR A 52 20.15 -20.62 -11.97
CA THR A 52 21.15 -20.67 -10.88
C THR A 52 22.47 -21.26 -11.40
N LYS A 53 22.42 -22.40 -12.11
CA LYS A 53 23.58 -23.03 -12.74
C LYS A 53 24.23 -22.12 -13.79
N SER A 54 23.42 -21.46 -14.60
CA SER A 54 23.90 -20.54 -15.64
C SER A 54 24.60 -19.30 -15.07
N THR A 55 24.09 -18.72 -13.98
CA THR A 55 24.72 -17.59 -13.28
C THR A 55 26.05 -17.99 -12.64
N LEU A 56 26.10 -19.16 -11.98
CA LEU A 56 27.34 -19.70 -11.42
C LEU A 56 28.41 -19.94 -12.51
N ALA A 57 27.99 -20.36 -13.70
CA ALA A 57 28.85 -20.52 -14.86
C ALA A 57 29.17 -19.21 -15.62
N ARG A 58 28.69 -18.06 -15.11
CA ARG A 58 28.86 -16.73 -15.72
C ARG A 58 28.47 -16.72 -17.20
N LEU A 59 27.35 -17.35 -17.54
CA LEU A 59 26.77 -17.27 -18.88
C LEU A 59 26.14 -15.89 -19.06
N LYS A 60 26.39 -15.24 -20.21
CA LYS A 60 25.77 -13.95 -20.51
C LYS A 60 24.42 -14.20 -21.19
N PHE A 61 23.40 -13.50 -20.73
CA PHE A 61 22.07 -13.55 -21.31
C PHE A 61 21.88 -12.33 -22.20
N GLN A 62 21.42 -12.56 -23.43
CA GLN A 62 21.06 -11.47 -24.34
C GLN A 62 19.62 -11.02 -24.12
N ASP A 63 18.69 -11.97 -23.91
CA ASP A 63 17.27 -11.69 -23.71
C ASP A 63 16.87 -11.91 -22.24
N PRO A 64 16.39 -10.86 -21.52
CA PRO A 64 15.92 -10.98 -20.15
C PRO A 64 14.50 -11.55 -20.02
N LEU A 65 13.72 -11.64 -21.10
CA LEU A 65 12.30 -12.01 -21.05
C LEU A 65 12.02 -13.39 -20.43
N PRO A 66 12.77 -14.47 -20.75
CA PRO A 66 12.51 -15.79 -20.16
C PRO A 66 12.71 -15.79 -18.63
N PHE A 67 13.65 -14.99 -18.14
CA PHE A 67 13.92 -14.84 -16.70
C PHE A 67 12.82 -14.04 -16.03
N ALA A 68 12.37 -12.96 -16.68
CA ALA A 68 11.24 -12.19 -16.20
C ALA A 68 9.97 -13.05 -16.06
N ALA A 69 9.66 -13.86 -17.08
CA ALA A 69 8.54 -14.79 -17.05
C ALA A 69 8.67 -15.84 -15.93
N ALA A 70 9.88 -16.35 -15.69
CA ALA A 70 10.13 -17.27 -14.58
C ALA A 70 9.92 -16.60 -13.21
N ILE A 71 10.41 -15.36 -13.04
CA ILE A 71 10.21 -14.56 -11.83
C ILE A 71 8.72 -14.31 -11.60
N GLU A 72 7.98 -13.89 -12.63
CA GLU A 72 6.53 -13.69 -12.59
C GLU A 72 5.80 -14.96 -12.12
N ALA A 73 6.14 -16.13 -12.66
CA ALA A 73 5.54 -17.40 -12.27
C ALA A 73 5.86 -17.77 -10.81
N MET A 74 7.04 -17.40 -10.30
CA MET A 74 7.42 -17.63 -8.90
C MET A 74 6.71 -16.70 -7.91
N CYS A 75 6.20 -15.55 -8.36
CA CYS A 75 5.53 -14.58 -7.49
C CYS A 75 4.28 -15.16 -6.83
N GLU A 76 3.61 -16.11 -7.49
CA GLU A 76 2.38 -16.75 -7.00
C GLU A 76 2.66 -17.76 -5.88
N THR A 77 3.85 -18.35 -5.83
CA THR A 77 4.21 -19.38 -4.83
C THR A 77 5.05 -18.82 -3.68
N ASN A 78 6.04 -17.99 -3.97
CA ASN A 78 6.92 -17.40 -2.96
C ASN A 78 7.52 -16.06 -3.45
N PRO A 79 6.88 -14.92 -3.14
CA PRO A 79 7.31 -13.61 -3.64
C PRO A 79 8.70 -13.20 -3.12
N MET A 80 9.08 -13.62 -1.91
CA MET A 80 10.41 -13.33 -1.37
C MET A 80 11.51 -14.13 -2.05
N GLU A 81 11.22 -15.36 -2.46
CA GLU A 81 12.15 -16.14 -3.28
C GLU A 81 12.27 -15.54 -4.68
N ALA A 82 11.15 -15.14 -5.29
CA ALA A 82 11.13 -14.42 -6.57
C ALA A 82 11.97 -13.14 -6.50
N LEU A 83 11.90 -12.37 -5.41
CA LEU A 83 12.71 -11.18 -5.18
C LEU A 83 14.21 -11.49 -5.08
N LYS A 84 14.60 -12.55 -4.34
CA LYS A 84 16.01 -12.98 -4.28
C LYS A 84 16.52 -13.36 -5.66
N TYR A 85 15.67 -14.00 -6.45
CA TYR A 85 15.99 -14.37 -7.82
C TYR A 85 16.15 -13.14 -8.70
N PHE A 86 15.20 -12.21 -8.68
CA PHE A 86 15.27 -10.93 -9.37
C PHE A 86 16.59 -10.18 -9.09
N LYS A 87 16.97 -10.04 -7.82
CA LYS A 87 18.24 -9.40 -7.40
C LYS A 87 19.50 -10.11 -7.92
N SER A 88 19.39 -11.39 -8.30
CA SER A 88 20.50 -12.18 -8.82
C SER A 88 20.72 -12.02 -10.33
N PHE A 89 19.75 -11.45 -11.06
CA PHE A 89 19.81 -11.27 -12.52
C PHE A 89 19.89 -9.79 -12.90
N PRO A 90 21.10 -9.22 -13.06
CA PRO A 90 21.28 -7.79 -13.31
C PRO A 90 20.79 -7.31 -14.70
N GLY A 91 20.35 -8.24 -15.55
CA GLY A 91 19.76 -7.93 -16.86
C GLY A 91 18.23 -7.78 -16.84
N VAL A 92 17.57 -8.17 -15.74
CA VAL A 92 16.12 -8.05 -15.59
C VAL A 92 15.81 -6.79 -14.78
N TRP A 93 14.91 -5.96 -15.27
CA TRP A 93 14.41 -4.78 -14.55
C TRP A 93 12.94 -4.96 -14.17
N LEU A 94 12.50 -4.21 -13.15
CA LEU A 94 11.23 -4.47 -12.48
C LEU A 94 10.01 -4.32 -13.40
N SER A 95 10.08 -3.46 -14.41
CA SER A 95 9.02 -3.27 -15.41
C SER A 95 8.74 -4.49 -16.30
N LEU A 96 9.66 -5.48 -16.36
CA LEU A 96 9.39 -6.76 -17.02
C LEU A 96 8.67 -7.76 -16.12
N CYS A 97 8.62 -7.50 -14.81
CA CYS A 97 8.01 -8.37 -13.82
C CYS A 97 6.95 -7.61 -13.00
N PRO A 98 5.91 -7.01 -13.62
CA PRO A 98 4.91 -6.23 -12.90
C PRO A 98 4.22 -6.98 -11.76
N LYS A 99 4.07 -8.31 -11.83
CA LYS A 99 3.50 -9.10 -10.73
C LYS A 99 4.33 -9.05 -9.46
N LEU A 100 5.67 -9.00 -9.57
CA LEU A 100 6.58 -9.05 -8.42
C LEU A 100 6.34 -7.93 -7.40
N PRO A 101 6.36 -6.64 -7.76
CA PRO A 101 6.12 -5.58 -6.79
C PRO A 101 4.68 -5.58 -6.27
N ILE A 102 3.71 -6.02 -7.08
CA ILE A 102 2.31 -6.12 -6.66
C ILE A 102 2.16 -7.16 -5.54
N THR A 103 2.67 -8.39 -5.74
CA THR A 103 2.58 -9.45 -4.73
C THR A 103 3.38 -9.10 -3.48
N LEU A 104 4.56 -8.46 -3.62
CA LEU A 104 5.33 -7.99 -2.47
C LEU A 104 4.57 -6.97 -1.62
N ILE A 105 3.77 -6.09 -2.25
CA ILE A 105 2.91 -5.13 -1.55
C ILE A 105 1.74 -5.84 -0.88
N GLU A 106 1.07 -6.76 -1.59
CA GLU A 106 -0.07 -7.51 -1.06
C GLU A 106 0.30 -8.32 0.19
N HIS A 107 1.51 -8.91 0.19
CA HIS A 107 2.06 -9.66 1.32
C HIS A 107 2.84 -8.80 2.34
N ASP A 108 2.85 -7.47 2.18
CA ASP A 108 3.61 -6.53 3.03
C ASP A 108 5.07 -6.94 3.27
N SER A 109 5.69 -7.54 2.26
CA SER A 109 6.99 -8.22 2.38
C SER A 109 8.17 -7.32 2.06
N LEU A 110 7.92 -6.11 1.54
CA LEU A 110 8.96 -5.17 1.16
C LEU A 110 8.59 -3.73 1.57
N PRO A 111 9.46 -3.01 2.31
CA PRO A 111 9.21 -1.62 2.65
C PRO A 111 9.23 -0.73 1.40
N LEU A 112 8.50 0.39 1.48
CA LEU A 112 8.35 1.36 0.38
C LEU A 112 9.70 1.81 -0.18
N ASP A 113 10.64 2.19 0.68
CA ASP A 113 11.95 2.71 0.25
C ASP A 113 12.77 1.68 -0.52
N GLU A 114 12.71 0.41 -0.10
CA GLU A 114 13.39 -0.69 -0.80
C GLU A 114 12.72 -0.98 -2.14
N LEU A 115 11.38 -0.93 -2.21
CA LEU A 115 10.66 -1.08 -3.48
C LEU A 115 11.07 0.00 -4.50
N PHE A 116 11.16 1.25 -4.07
CA PHE A 116 11.60 2.35 -4.94
C PHE A 116 13.08 2.25 -5.32
N ALA A 117 13.93 1.74 -4.43
CA ALA A 117 15.31 1.41 -4.78
C ALA A 117 15.38 0.31 -5.86
N LEU A 118 14.49 -0.67 -5.84
CA LEU A 118 14.38 -1.69 -6.90
C LEU A 118 13.89 -1.13 -8.22
N LEU A 119 12.99 -0.14 -8.21
CA LEU A 119 12.57 0.54 -9.43
C LEU A 119 13.76 1.23 -10.11
N ASP A 120 14.66 1.82 -9.35
CA ASP A 120 15.86 2.49 -9.90
C ASP A 120 16.99 1.49 -10.24
N HIS A 121 16.82 0.21 -9.90
CA HIS A 121 17.80 -0.85 -10.15
C HIS A 121 17.76 -1.35 -11.60
N HIS A 122 18.93 -1.43 -12.24
CA HIS A 122 19.16 -2.10 -13.54
C HIS A 122 18.35 -1.63 -14.75
N ASP A 123 17.71 -0.47 -14.70
CA ASP A 123 17.03 0.07 -15.88
C ASP A 123 18.05 0.51 -16.95
N PRO A 124 18.01 -0.09 -18.16
CA PRO A 124 18.89 0.33 -19.24
C PRO A 124 18.71 1.81 -19.63
N VAL A 125 17.51 2.39 -19.44
CA VAL A 125 17.21 3.78 -19.80
C VAL A 125 17.81 4.77 -18.79
N ASN A 126 17.85 4.40 -17.51
CA ASN A 126 18.36 5.27 -16.44
C ASN A 126 19.83 4.97 -16.05
N ARG A 127 20.44 3.94 -16.63
CA ARG A 127 21.85 3.57 -16.38
C ARG A 127 22.79 4.44 -17.20
N VAL A 128 22.95 5.69 -16.78
CA VAL A 128 23.77 6.68 -17.47
C VAL A 128 25.20 6.70 -16.89
N PRO A 129 26.25 6.68 -17.75
CA PRO A 129 27.63 6.93 -17.32
C PRO A 129 27.76 8.27 -16.59
N PRO A 130 28.65 8.42 -15.59
CA PRO A 130 28.79 9.63 -14.80
C PRO A 130 28.96 10.92 -15.62
N SER A 131 29.66 10.84 -16.76
CA SER A 131 29.92 11.95 -17.68
C SER A 131 28.68 12.53 -18.35
N SER A 132 27.60 11.76 -18.47
CA SER A 132 26.37 12.11 -19.19
C SER A 132 25.19 12.47 -18.27
N ARG A 133 25.40 12.45 -16.95
CA ARG A 133 24.35 12.74 -15.95
C ARG A 133 23.89 14.20 -15.93
N ALA A 134 24.73 15.14 -16.34
CA ALA A 134 24.40 16.57 -16.31
C ALA A 134 23.38 16.99 -17.39
N THR A 135 23.20 16.18 -18.43
CA THR A 135 22.45 16.56 -19.63
C THR A 135 21.14 15.77 -19.79
N MET A 136 20.96 14.66 -19.07
CA MET A 136 19.75 13.84 -19.22
C MET A 136 18.59 14.34 -18.37
N THR A 137 17.46 14.53 -19.03
CA THR A 137 16.14 14.53 -18.40
C THR A 137 15.86 13.14 -17.85
N ASN A 138 15.47 13.03 -16.57
CA ASN A 138 15.10 11.77 -15.89
C ASN A 138 13.74 11.27 -16.41
N THR A 139 13.68 10.93 -17.69
CA THR A 139 12.47 10.50 -18.39
C THR A 139 12.25 9.01 -18.16
N LEU A 140 11.02 8.65 -17.76
CA LEU A 140 10.65 7.26 -17.54
C LEU A 140 10.19 6.60 -18.84
N SER A 141 10.50 5.31 -18.99
CA SER A 141 9.91 4.47 -20.04
C SER A 141 8.41 4.26 -19.78
N SER A 142 7.62 4.05 -20.85
CA SER A 142 6.18 3.79 -20.74
C SER A 142 5.86 2.61 -19.82
N LEU A 143 6.58 1.48 -19.97
CA LEU A 143 6.43 0.29 -19.13
C LEU A 143 6.62 0.60 -17.63
N ARG A 144 7.55 1.49 -17.30
CA ARG A 144 7.79 1.90 -15.91
C ARG A 144 6.70 2.83 -15.41
N VAL A 145 6.23 3.76 -16.25
CA VAL A 145 5.08 4.59 -15.91
C VAL A 145 3.88 3.69 -15.59
N ASP A 146 3.55 2.74 -16.45
CA ASP A 146 2.46 1.79 -16.24
C ASP A 146 2.65 0.98 -14.94
N LEU A 147 3.86 0.49 -14.69
CA LEU A 147 4.20 -0.22 -13.46
C LEU A 147 3.94 0.62 -12.19
N ILE A 148 4.33 1.89 -12.19
CA ILE A 148 4.13 2.76 -11.01
C ILE A 148 2.63 3.00 -10.77
N HIS A 149 1.83 3.10 -11.83
CA HIS A 149 0.38 3.19 -11.70
C HIS A 149 -0.23 1.91 -11.12
N LEU A 150 0.28 0.73 -11.51
CA LEU A 150 -0.11 -0.56 -10.93
C LEU A 150 0.29 -0.66 -9.45
N ILE A 151 1.51 -0.26 -9.11
CA ILE A 151 2.01 -0.21 -7.71
C ILE A 151 1.14 0.71 -6.86
N ALA A 152 0.80 1.90 -7.38
CA ALA A 152 -0.09 2.83 -6.70
C ALA A 152 -1.46 2.19 -6.43
N TYR A 153 -2.01 1.48 -7.41
CA TYR A 153 -3.28 0.76 -7.24
C TYR A 153 -3.18 -0.39 -6.22
N ALA A 154 -2.08 -1.14 -6.22
CA ALA A 154 -1.83 -2.19 -5.22
C ALA A 154 -1.79 -1.63 -3.79
N TYR A 155 -1.04 -0.53 -3.56
CA TYR A 155 -1.00 0.14 -2.26
C TYR A 155 -2.37 0.65 -1.80
N ALA A 156 -3.20 1.10 -2.74
CA ALA A 156 -4.54 1.58 -2.41
C ALA A 156 -5.49 0.46 -1.94
N ASN A 157 -5.28 -0.77 -2.43
CA ASN A 157 -6.11 -1.94 -2.11
C ASN A 157 -5.59 -2.75 -0.92
N GLN A 158 -4.35 -2.54 -0.49
CA GLN A 158 -3.77 -3.24 0.64
C GLN A 158 -4.58 -3.05 1.92
N SER A 159 -5.01 -4.14 2.56
CA SER A 159 -5.84 -4.08 3.78
C SER A 159 -5.03 -4.07 5.08
N SER A 160 -3.78 -4.56 5.05
CA SER A 160 -2.92 -4.70 6.23
C SER A 160 -2.51 -3.36 6.85
N HIS A 161 -2.51 -2.28 6.08
CA HIS A 161 -2.11 -0.95 6.55
C HIS A 161 -3.29 -0.06 6.92
N PRO A 162 -3.13 0.89 7.86
CA PRO A 162 -4.10 1.95 8.07
C PRO A 162 -4.30 2.80 6.81
N THR A 163 -5.51 3.34 6.62
CA THR A 163 -5.88 4.18 5.48
C THR A 163 -4.91 5.35 5.24
N ARG A 164 -4.38 5.93 6.33
CA ARG A 164 -3.36 7.00 6.26
C ARG A 164 -2.08 6.53 5.57
N THR A 165 -1.61 5.34 5.89
CA THR A 165 -0.39 4.75 5.32
C THR A 165 -0.60 4.41 3.85
N ARG A 166 -1.74 3.78 3.51
CA ARG A 166 -2.12 3.52 2.10
C ARG A 166 -2.08 4.79 1.27
N PHE A 167 -2.76 5.85 1.72
CA PHE A 167 -2.77 7.14 1.02
C PHE A 167 -1.36 7.74 0.87
N ARG A 168 -0.52 7.63 1.91
CA ARG A 168 0.87 8.12 1.84
C ARG A 168 1.66 7.37 0.76
N ASN A 169 1.55 6.05 0.67
CA ASN A 169 2.28 5.25 -0.31
C ASN A 169 1.81 5.56 -1.75
N VAL A 170 0.49 5.70 -1.97
CA VAL A 170 -0.04 6.16 -3.27
C VAL A 170 0.46 7.57 -3.61
N TYR A 171 0.50 8.48 -2.63
CA TYR A 171 1.00 9.83 -2.82
C TYR A 171 2.49 9.85 -3.18
N PHE A 172 3.30 8.94 -2.63
CA PHE A 172 4.70 8.77 -3.05
C PHE A 172 4.81 8.34 -4.51
N CYS A 173 3.94 7.46 -5.00
CA CYS A 173 3.91 7.08 -6.42
C CYS A 173 3.58 8.30 -7.31
N TYR A 174 2.62 9.14 -6.88
CA TYR A 174 2.32 10.41 -7.55
C TYR A 174 3.53 11.36 -7.58
N LEU A 175 4.23 11.54 -6.45
CA LEU A 175 5.42 12.38 -6.39
C LEU A 175 6.51 11.85 -7.32
N TYR A 176 6.77 10.54 -7.30
CA TYR A 176 7.78 9.92 -8.15
C TYR A 176 7.54 10.18 -9.64
N LEU A 177 6.28 10.07 -10.09
CA LEU A 177 5.89 10.37 -11.48
C LEU A 177 6.02 11.87 -11.78
N ARG A 178 5.56 12.73 -10.87
CA ARG A 178 5.58 14.18 -11.05
C ARG A 178 7.00 14.74 -11.14
N ASP A 179 7.89 14.29 -10.26
CA ASP A 179 9.28 14.74 -10.20
C ASP A 179 10.04 14.42 -11.49
N ARG A 180 9.55 13.43 -12.25
CA ARG A 180 10.09 12.98 -13.53
C ARG A 180 9.25 13.41 -14.73
N GLN A 181 8.27 14.30 -14.51
CA GLN A 181 7.36 14.81 -15.53
C GLN A 181 6.67 13.71 -16.35
N ALA A 182 6.43 12.56 -15.73
CA ALA A 182 5.79 11.42 -16.38
C ALA A 182 4.28 11.66 -16.53
N PRO A 183 3.65 11.11 -17.58
CA PRO A 183 2.20 11.24 -17.77
C PRO A 183 1.47 10.54 -16.62
N LEU A 184 0.44 11.20 -16.11
CA LEU A 184 -0.43 10.69 -15.07
C LEU A 184 -1.66 10.04 -15.72
N GLN A 185 -1.96 8.82 -15.35
CA GLN A 185 -3.04 8.02 -15.94
C GLN A 185 -4.26 7.93 -15.02
N PRO A 186 -5.46 7.66 -15.55
CA PRO A 186 -6.68 7.47 -14.74
C PRO A 186 -6.54 6.41 -13.64
N LEU A 187 -5.68 5.39 -13.82
CA LEU A 187 -5.45 4.38 -12.77
C LEU A 187 -4.91 4.98 -11.46
N LEU A 188 -4.08 6.03 -11.53
CA LEU A 188 -3.61 6.74 -10.35
C LEU A 188 -4.72 7.55 -9.68
N ALA A 189 -5.63 8.15 -10.46
CA ALA A 189 -6.80 8.82 -9.92
C ALA A 189 -7.69 7.83 -9.14
N LYS A 190 -7.94 6.65 -9.71
CA LYS A 190 -8.65 5.56 -9.04
C LYS A 190 -7.96 5.12 -7.74
N ALA A 191 -6.64 4.93 -7.76
CA ALA A 191 -5.86 4.58 -6.57
C ALA A 191 -5.98 5.66 -5.47
N LEU A 192 -5.89 6.93 -5.83
CA LEU A 192 -6.06 8.05 -4.91
C LEU A 192 -7.49 8.12 -4.32
N VAL A 193 -8.52 7.92 -5.14
CA VAL A 193 -9.92 7.88 -4.69
C VAL A 193 -10.14 6.69 -3.74
N ARG A 194 -9.60 5.51 -4.07
CA ARG A 194 -9.65 4.34 -3.20
C ARG A 194 -9.01 4.64 -1.84
N ALA A 195 -7.77 5.13 -1.82
CA ALA A 195 -7.04 5.36 -0.58
C ALA A 195 -7.54 6.58 0.24
N ALA A 196 -8.07 7.62 -0.41
CA ALA A 196 -8.47 8.86 0.26
C ALA A 196 -9.96 8.97 0.60
N VAL A 197 -10.81 8.20 -0.09
CA VAL A 197 -12.26 8.27 0.02
C VAL A 197 -12.85 6.90 0.28
N THR A 198 -12.67 5.93 -0.61
CA THR A 198 -13.38 4.64 -0.54
C THR A 198 -12.97 3.82 0.68
N ALA A 199 -11.68 3.61 0.91
CA ALA A 199 -11.16 2.89 2.07
C ALA A 199 -11.54 3.55 3.41
N PRO A 200 -11.42 4.89 3.58
CA PRO A 200 -11.97 5.52 4.79
C PRO A 200 -13.47 5.27 4.96
N LEU A 201 -14.27 5.36 3.90
CA LEU A 201 -15.71 5.12 3.99
C LEU A 201 -16.03 3.68 4.41
N GLU A 202 -15.32 2.70 3.86
CA GLU A 202 -15.45 1.28 4.24
C GLU A 202 -15.04 1.00 5.69
N ASN A 203 -14.02 1.72 6.18
CA ASN A 203 -13.52 1.59 7.55
C ASN A 203 -14.26 2.49 8.56
N ASN A 204 -15.41 3.08 8.19
CA ASN A 204 -16.12 4.09 8.98
C ASN A 204 -15.17 5.17 9.51
N GLU A 205 -14.34 5.74 8.66
CA GLU A 205 -13.42 6.84 8.99
C GLU A 205 -13.90 8.15 8.36
N TRP A 206 -13.62 9.26 9.05
CA TRP A 206 -13.90 10.57 8.49
C TRP A 206 -12.99 10.88 7.29
N VAL A 207 -13.61 11.05 6.12
CA VAL A 207 -12.91 11.56 4.93
C VAL A 207 -12.46 13.00 5.18
N SER A 208 -11.15 13.27 5.09
CA SER A 208 -10.61 14.63 5.27
C SER A 208 -11.04 15.58 4.15
N THR A 209 -11.58 16.75 4.49
CA THR A 209 -11.97 17.79 3.52
C THR A 209 -10.79 18.25 2.66
N LYS A 210 -9.61 18.44 3.26
CA LYS A 210 -8.40 18.85 2.54
C LYS A 210 -7.95 17.78 1.54
N LYS A 211 -7.94 16.50 1.96
CA LYS A 211 -7.59 15.39 1.06
C LYS A 211 -8.60 15.24 -0.07
N LEU A 212 -9.90 15.29 0.24
CA LEU A 212 -10.97 15.21 -0.76
C LEU A 212 -10.85 16.33 -1.80
N ALA A 213 -10.70 17.59 -1.38
CA ALA A 213 -10.55 18.70 -2.30
C ALA A 213 -9.33 18.54 -3.21
N TRP A 214 -8.21 18.05 -2.67
CA TRP A 214 -7.02 17.76 -3.47
C TRP A 214 -7.26 16.63 -4.48
N VAL A 215 -7.86 15.51 -4.07
CA VAL A 215 -8.20 14.38 -4.96
C VAL A 215 -9.22 14.78 -6.02
N LEU A 216 -10.24 15.58 -5.70
CA LEU A 216 -11.23 16.05 -6.66
C LEU A 216 -10.63 16.91 -7.78
N ARG A 217 -9.64 17.76 -7.48
CA ARG A 217 -8.90 18.49 -8.52
C ARG A 217 -8.15 17.53 -9.45
N PHE A 218 -7.59 16.47 -8.88
CA PHE A 218 -6.87 15.46 -9.63
C PHE A 218 -7.79 14.66 -10.55
N VAL A 219 -8.92 14.17 -10.02
CA VAL A 219 -9.97 13.47 -10.79
C VAL A 219 -10.52 14.39 -11.88
N ARG A 220 -10.77 15.67 -11.58
CA ARG A 220 -11.26 16.64 -12.57
C ARG A 220 -10.29 16.80 -13.75
N ALA A 221 -8.98 16.78 -13.49
CA ALA A 221 -7.96 16.91 -14.53
C ALA A 221 -7.82 15.65 -15.40
N LEU A 222 -7.96 14.44 -14.82
CA LEU A 222 -7.70 13.18 -15.53
C LEU A 222 -8.96 12.48 -16.07
N GLU A 223 -10.07 12.56 -15.36
CA GLU A 223 -11.33 11.88 -15.70
C GLU A 223 -12.47 12.85 -16.05
N GLY A 224 -12.27 14.15 -15.78
CA GLY A 224 -13.20 15.23 -16.13
C GLY A 224 -14.08 15.73 -14.98
N ALA A 225 -14.66 16.91 -15.17
CA ALA A 225 -15.44 17.61 -14.14
C ALA A 225 -16.69 16.84 -13.71
N ALA A 226 -17.39 16.20 -14.64
CA ALA A 226 -18.61 15.45 -14.35
C ALA A 226 -18.37 14.30 -13.35
N VAL A 227 -17.22 13.61 -13.46
CA VAL A 227 -16.85 12.52 -12.55
C VAL A 227 -16.50 13.07 -11.16
N ALA A 228 -15.71 14.15 -11.11
CA ALA A 228 -15.36 14.82 -9.86
C ALA A 228 -16.60 15.33 -9.11
N ASP A 229 -17.53 15.99 -9.80
CA ASP A 229 -18.74 16.54 -9.18
C ASP A 229 -19.67 15.43 -8.67
N ARG A 230 -19.72 14.29 -9.38
CA ARG A 230 -20.46 13.10 -8.92
C ARG A 230 -19.83 12.54 -7.64
N LEU A 231 -18.50 12.42 -7.60
CA LEU A 231 -17.78 11.94 -6.42
C LEU A 231 -17.99 12.88 -5.22
N ASP A 232 -17.90 14.20 -5.42
CA ASP A 232 -18.12 15.18 -4.37
C ASP A 232 -19.53 15.10 -3.78
N ARG A 233 -20.56 15.02 -4.65
CA ARG A 233 -21.96 14.83 -4.22
C ARG A 233 -22.18 13.54 -3.43
N LEU A 234 -21.48 12.45 -3.79
CA LEU A 234 -21.56 11.19 -3.04
C LEU A 234 -20.99 11.34 -1.63
N VAL A 235 -19.78 11.90 -1.51
CA VAL A 235 -19.13 12.11 -0.22
C VAL A 235 -19.90 13.12 0.64
N TRP A 236 -20.44 14.17 0.04
CA TRP A 236 -21.27 15.16 0.75
C TRP A 236 -22.53 14.51 1.34
N ARG A 237 -23.26 13.72 0.56
CA ARG A 237 -24.45 13.00 1.03
C ARG A 237 -24.12 12.05 2.18
N TRP A 238 -23.02 11.29 2.03
CA TRP A 238 -22.57 10.40 3.10
C TRP A 238 -22.23 11.17 4.39
N ARG A 239 -21.46 12.26 4.30
CA ARG A 239 -21.13 13.10 5.47
C ARG A 239 -22.39 13.62 6.16
N GLY A 240 -23.37 14.09 5.39
CA GLY A 240 -24.65 14.54 5.92
C GLY A 240 -25.39 13.43 6.66
N ALA A 241 -25.43 12.22 6.10
CA ALA A 241 -26.07 11.05 6.74
C ALA A 241 -25.40 10.70 8.08
N VAL A 242 -24.07 10.67 8.11
CA VAL A 242 -23.30 10.39 9.34
C VAL A 242 -23.51 11.47 10.41
N ILE A 243 -23.54 12.75 10.03
CA ILE A 243 -23.81 13.86 10.95
C ILE A 243 -25.23 13.77 11.51
N ASN A 244 -26.22 13.47 10.67
CA ASN A 244 -27.60 13.29 11.10
C ASN A 244 -27.75 12.09 12.03
N GLU A 245 -27.05 10.99 11.76
CA GLU A 245 -27.04 9.82 12.64
C GLU A 245 -26.44 10.15 14.02
N ALA A 246 -25.30 10.86 14.04
CA ALA A 246 -24.75 11.34 15.30
C ALA A 246 -25.78 12.15 16.07
N ARG A 247 -26.38 13.14 15.40
CA ARG A 247 -27.40 14.00 15.99
C ARG A 247 -28.54 13.19 16.62
N ARG A 248 -29.08 12.19 15.91
CA ARG A 248 -30.12 11.29 16.44
C ARG A 248 -29.69 10.58 17.72
N ARG A 249 -28.45 10.07 17.77
CA ARG A 249 -27.91 9.43 19.00
C ARG A 249 -27.77 10.40 20.17
N TRP A 250 -27.32 11.64 19.90
CA TRP A 250 -27.22 12.69 20.92
C TRP A 250 -28.61 13.15 21.43
N ASP A 251 -29.59 13.27 20.53
CA ASP A 251 -30.98 13.59 20.86
C ASP A 251 -31.60 12.48 21.73
N ALA A 252 -31.42 11.22 21.35
CA ALA A 252 -31.90 10.06 22.11
C ALA A 252 -31.27 9.97 23.51
N ALA A 253 -30.01 10.40 23.66
CA ALA A 253 -29.33 10.48 24.96
C ALA A 253 -29.72 11.72 25.79
N GLY A 254 -30.60 12.60 25.30
CA GLY A 254 -31.03 13.81 26.00
C GLY A 254 -29.96 14.91 26.10
N LEU A 255 -28.81 14.75 25.43
CA LEU A 255 -27.64 15.62 25.56
C LEU A 255 -27.71 16.89 24.69
N ASN A 256 -28.72 17.01 23.82
CA ASN A 256 -28.81 18.08 22.83
C ASN A 256 -29.59 19.33 23.27
N ARG A 257 -30.09 19.39 24.51
CA ARG A 257 -30.88 20.56 24.98
C ARG A 257 -30.11 21.90 25.00
N ARG A 258 -28.78 21.92 24.73
CA ARG A 258 -27.95 23.14 24.75
C ARG A 258 -26.94 23.30 23.62
N ARG A 259 -26.78 22.33 22.71
CA ARG A 259 -25.77 22.40 21.63
C ARG A 259 -26.47 22.63 20.29
N GLY A 260 -25.99 23.64 19.55
CA GLY A 260 -26.53 24.05 18.24
C GLY A 260 -26.25 23.05 17.11
N VAL A 261 -25.90 23.55 15.92
CA VAL A 261 -25.66 22.73 14.72
C VAL A 261 -24.65 21.62 14.99
N SER A 262 -25.03 20.37 14.74
CA SER A 262 -24.18 19.20 14.96
C SER A 262 -22.93 19.27 14.08
N THR A 263 -21.77 19.11 14.71
CA THR A 263 -20.46 19.20 14.08
C THR A 263 -19.81 17.83 13.95
N VAL A 264 -18.73 17.75 13.15
CA VAL A 264 -17.87 16.54 13.08
C VAL A 264 -17.34 16.12 14.46
N ALA A 265 -17.17 17.08 15.38
CA ALA A 265 -16.75 16.79 16.73
C ALA A 265 -17.80 15.99 17.51
N ASP A 266 -19.09 16.22 17.25
CA ASP A 266 -20.19 15.47 17.87
C ASP A 266 -20.28 14.06 17.29
N VAL A 267 -20.00 13.89 16.00
CA VAL A 267 -19.88 12.56 15.35
C VAL A 267 -18.76 11.73 15.98
N ARG A 268 -17.57 12.33 16.15
CA ARG A 268 -16.43 11.67 16.82
C ARG A 268 -16.76 11.28 18.25
N ARG A 269 -17.41 12.16 19.00
CA ARG A 269 -17.81 11.88 20.38
C ARG A 269 -18.94 10.83 20.47
N ALA A 270 -19.74 10.67 19.42
CA ALA A 270 -20.75 9.61 19.34
C ALA A 270 -20.17 8.21 19.04
N GLY A 271 -18.85 8.10 18.83
CA GLY A 271 -18.20 6.82 18.50
C GLY A 271 -18.60 6.28 17.13
N LEU A 272 -19.01 7.14 16.21
CA LEU A 272 -19.41 6.74 14.85
C LEU A 272 -18.23 6.48 13.90
N PHE A 273 -17.00 6.63 14.40
CA PHE A 273 -15.79 6.28 13.65
C PHE A 273 -14.95 5.29 14.45
N ASP A 274 -14.63 4.14 13.84
CA ASP A 274 -14.04 2.97 14.51
C ASP A 274 -12.57 3.15 14.94
N HIS A 275 -11.89 4.22 14.50
CA HIS A 275 -10.44 4.38 14.66
C HIS A 275 -9.97 5.66 15.37
N ASP A 276 -10.88 6.48 15.92
CA ASP A 276 -10.47 7.61 16.77
C ASP A 276 -10.12 7.19 18.23
N PHE A 277 -10.16 5.88 18.55
CA PHE A 277 -9.57 5.31 19.78
C PHE A 277 -8.77 4.04 19.44
N PRO A 278 -7.45 4.01 19.76
CA PRO A 278 -6.97 4.15 21.13
C PRO A 278 -5.82 5.18 21.24
N ARG A 279 -6.12 6.38 21.72
CA ARG A 279 -5.13 7.09 22.54
C ARG A 279 -5.38 6.64 23.97
N ALA A 280 -4.58 5.69 24.45
CA ALA A 280 -4.43 5.46 25.87
C ALA A 280 -4.33 6.82 26.59
N HIS A 281 -5.18 7.03 27.59
CA HIS A 281 -5.23 8.22 28.45
C HIS A 281 -5.72 9.54 27.81
N ARG A 282 -7.03 9.60 27.57
CA ARG A 282 -7.78 10.70 28.19
C ARG A 282 -9.01 10.09 28.83
N LYS A 283 -8.95 9.88 30.16
CA LYS A 283 -10.17 9.82 30.96
C LYS A 283 -10.95 11.06 30.54
N VAL A 284 -12.03 10.90 29.80
CA VAL A 284 -13.06 11.91 29.76
C VAL A 284 -13.61 11.89 31.18
N VAL A 285 -12.98 12.67 32.05
CA VAL A 285 -13.62 13.10 33.28
C VAL A 285 -14.79 13.93 32.80
N VAL A 286 -15.95 13.29 32.68
CA VAL A 286 -17.21 14.03 32.69
C VAL A 286 -17.20 14.73 34.05
N PRO A 287 -17.13 16.07 34.12
CA PRO A 287 -17.20 16.76 35.40
C PRO A 287 -18.48 16.30 36.09
N ALA A 288 -18.38 15.83 37.34
CA ALA A 288 -19.52 15.38 38.12
C ALA A 288 -20.65 16.44 38.20
N ALA A 289 -20.34 17.70 37.94
CA ALA A 289 -21.29 18.81 37.78
C ALA A 289 -22.31 18.61 36.64
N LEU A 290 -22.08 17.72 35.67
CA LEU A 290 -23.05 17.38 34.61
C LEU A 290 -23.92 16.17 34.96
N LEU A 291 -23.61 15.43 36.03
CA LEU A 291 -24.40 14.31 36.54
C LEU A 291 -25.25 14.68 37.77
N ALA A 292 -25.05 15.88 38.34
CA ALA A 292 -25.86 16.41 39.42
C ALA A 292 -26.89 17.42 38.88
N SER A 293 -27.93 16.91 38.23
CA SER A 293 -29.10 17.70 37.85
C SER A 293 -30.34 16.84 38.01
N GLU A 294 -30.66 16.48 39.26
CA GLU A 294 -32.05 16.27 39.66
C GLU A 294 -32.20 16.25 41.19
N CYS A 295 -33.16 17.03 41.66
CA CYS A 295 -33.85 16.95 42.95
C CYS A 295 -33.09 17.39 44.22
N ALA A 296 -33.13 18.69 44.50
CA ALA A 296 -33.13 19.20 45.87
C ALA A 296 -34.56 19.67 46.24
N PRO A 297 -35.22 19.08 47.26
CA PRO A 297 -36.35 19.73 47.90
C PRO A 297 -35.84 20.81 48.87
N ARG A 298 -36.50 21.97 48.84
CA ARG A 298 -36.37 23.01 49.87
C ARG A 298 -36.91 22.45 51.18
N GLY A 299 -36.12 22.49 52.26
CA GLY A 299 -36.66 22.28 53.60
C GLY A 299 -35.60 22.14 54.70
N GLY A 300 -35.41 23.22 55.46
CA GLY A 300 -35.31 23.19 56.93
C GLY A 300 -34.07 22.60 57.60
N GLY A 301 -33.20 23.48 58.11
CA GLY A 301 -32.80 23.53 59.52
C GLY A 301 -32.04 22.35 60.15
N GLY A 302 -30.81 22.61 60.60
CA GLY A 302 -30.18 21.77 61.63
C GLY A 302 -28.66 21.90 61.69
N ARG A 303 -28.16 22.47 62.79
CA ARG A 303 -26.74 22.56 63.15
C ARG A 303 -26.19 21.16 63.50
N ASN A 304 -24.96 20.85 63.08
CA ASN A 304 -23.83 20.55 63.97
C ASN A 304 -22.59 20.11 63.19
N ALA A 305 -21.43 20.54 63.71
CA ALA A 305 -20.10 20.12 63.29
C ALA A 305 -19.80 18.68 63.73
N ILE A 306 -18.85 18.02 63.06
CA ILE A 306 -17.66 17.34 63.63
C ILE A 306 -16.86 16.66 62.49
N HIS A 307 -15.54 16.75 62.63
CA HIS A 307 -14.47 16.04 61.94
C HIS A 307 -14.77 14.59 61.51
N ALA A 308 -14.26 14.16 60.36
CA ALA A 308 -13.07 13.30 60.26
C ALA A 308 -12.98 12.53 58.93
N ASP A 309 -11.73 12.41 58.50
CA ASP A 309 -11.07 11.31 57.80
C ASP A 309 -11.31 10.96 56.32
N HIS A 310 -10.16 11.03 55.65
CA HIS A 310 -9.78 10.42 54.40
C HIS A 310 -9.80 8.89 54.50
N GLU A 311 -10.62 8.22 53.70
CA GLU A 311 -10.30 6.87 53.21
C GLU A 311 -10.58 6.77 51.71
N ARG A 312 -9.51 6.65 50.92
CA ARG A 312 -9.55 6.21 49.53
C ARG A 312 -9.70 4.68 49.54
N ARG A 313 -10.85 4.17 49.11
CA ARG A 313 -11.00 2.75 48.77
C ARG A 313 -10.89 2.57 47.26
N HIS A 314 -9.85 1.84 46.86
CA HIS A 314 -9.75 1.20 45.55
C HIS A 314 -10.66 -0.02 45.55
N VAL A 315 -11.62 -0.06 44.63
CA VAL A 315 -12.40 -1.27 44.33
C VAL A 315 -11.81 -1.86 43.04
N VAL A 316 -11.19 -3.04 43.18
CA VAL A 316 -10.93 -3.97 42.09
C VAL A 316 -12.12 -4.92 42.05
N LEU A 317 -12.71 -5.08 40.88
CA LEU A 317 -13.73 -6.10 40.59
C LEU A 317 -13.43 -6.73 39.22
N PRO A 318 -13.85 -7.98 39.02
CA PRO A 318 -13.10 -9.05 38.32
C PRO A 318 -12.96 -8.89 36.81
#